data_AF-A0A0F9FYR2-F1
#
_entry.id   AF-A0A0F9FYR2-F1
#
_cell.length_a   1.000
_cell.length_b   1.000
_cell.length_c   1.000
_cell.angle_alpha   90.00
_cell.angle_beta   90.00
_cell.angle_gamma   90.00
#
_symmetry.space_group_name_H-M   'P 1'
#
loop_
_entity.id
_entity.type
_entity.pdbx_description
1 polymer ?
#
loop_
_entity_poly.entity_id
_entity_poly.type
_entity_poly.pdbx_seq_one_letter_code
_entity_poly.pdbx_strand_id
1 'polypeptide(L)'
;MAIEMTVVYTIHDEDAFAAENKRLADLHKAFDPENPPLWGVSAASRDNEMRRVELIEEAIADNDPEDAIDAIEQILAATGNSLPN
;
A
#
# COMPACT_ATOMS: atom_id res chain seq x y z
N MET A 1 -6.35 27.14 5.37
CA MET A 1 -5.21 26.50 4.69
C MET A 1 -4.90 25.25 5.50
N ALA A 2 -5.09 24.06 4.95
CA ALA A 2 -4.71 22.82 5.63
C ALA A 2 -3.20 22.62 5.50
N ILE A 3 -2.55 22.13 6.56
CA ILE A 3 -1.14 21.76 6.52
C ILE A 3 -1.09 20.24 6.33
N GLU A 4 -0.50 19.81 5.23
CA GLU A 4 -0.30 18.40 4.92
C GLU A 4 1.12 17.99 5.33
N MET A 5 1.25 16.84 6.01
CA MET A 5 2.53 16.32 6.49
C MET A 5 2.68 14.87 6.05
N THR A 6 3.76 14.58 5.34
CA THR A 6 4.15 13.21 4.97
C THR A 6 5.25 12.73 5.90
N VAL A 7 5.05 11.55 6.51
CA VAL A 7 6.01 10.91 7.41
C VAL A 7 6.35 9.53 6.85
N VAL A 8 7.65 9.22 6.74
CA VAL A 8 8.15 7.89 6.36
C VAL A 8 8.88 7.29 7.56
N TYR A 9 8.45 6.11 8.00
CA TYR A 9 9.10 5.37 9.08
C TYR A 9 8.93 3.87 8.85
N THR A 10 9.82 3.08 9.46
CA THR A 10 9.85 1.61 9.32
C THR A 10 9.68 0.97 10.68
N ILE A 11 8.80 -0.03 10.75
CA ILE A 11 8.65 -0.91 11.92
C ILE A 11 9.23 -2.27 11.55
N HIS A 12 10.26 -2.71 12.26
CA HIS A 12 10.93 -4.00 12.02
C HIS A 12 10.27 -5.18 12.75
N ASP A 13 9.43 -4.88 13.75
CA ASP A 13 8.70 -5.89 14.53
C ASP A 13 7.32 -6.15 13.89
N GLU A 14 7.05 -7.42 13.55
CA GLU A 14 5.87 -7.80 12.78
C GLU A 14 4.56 -7.58 13.56
N ASP A 15 4.55 -7.89 14.86
CA ASP A 15 3.39 -7.70 15.72
C ASP A 15 3.08 -6.22 15.91
N ALA A 16 4.11 -5.39 16.13
CA ALA A 16 3.99 -3.94 16.21
C ALA A 16 3.51 -3.34 14.88
N PHE A 17 4.00 -3.85 13.75
CA PHE A 17 3.55 -3.43 12.42
C PHE A 17 2.06 -3.76 12.22
N ALA A 18 1.62 -4.97 12.56
CA ALA A 18 0.22 -5.37 12.43
C ALA A 18 -0.72 -4.50 13.30
N ALA A 19 -0.30 -4.21 14.54
CA ALA A 19 -1.05 -3.34 15.45
C ALA A 19 -1.15 -1.90 14.92
N GLU A 20 -0.05 -1.34 14.43
CA GLU A 20 0.00 0.02 13.90
C GLU A 20 -0.79 0.15 12.59
N ASN A 21 -0.66 -0.83 11.69
CA ASN A 21 -1.42 -0.87 10.45
C ASN A 21 -2.94 -0.92 10.71
N LYS A 22 -3.38 -1.74 11.67
CA LYS A 22 -4.78 -1.78 12.10
C LYS A 22 -5.25 -0.42 12.62
N ARG A 23 -4.45 0.24 13.47
CA ARG A 23 -4.73 1.58 14.00
C ARG A 23 -4.88 2.62 12.90
N LEU A 24 -3.97 2.63 11.91
CA LEU A 24 -4.04 3.53 10.76
C LEU A 24 -5.26 3.26 9.88
N ALA A 25 -5.61 1.99 9.66
CA ALA A 25 -6.81 1.61 8.92
C ALA A 25 -8.10 2.06 9.63
N ASP A 26 -8.14 1.97 10.96
CA ASP A 26 -9.29 2.43 11.75
C ASP A 26 -9.41 3.97 11.73
N LEU A 27 -8.29 4.70 11.80
CA LEU A 27 -8.27 6.15 11.62
C LEU A 27 -8.73 6.58 10.22
N HIS A 28 -8.32 5.83 9.19
CA HIS A 28 -8.75 6.07 7.82
C HIS A 28 -10.26 5.86 7.64
N LYS A 29 -10.82 4.80 8.21
CA LYS A 29 -12.27 4.55 8.18
C LYS A 29 -13.09 5.59 8.96
N ALA A 30 -12.52 6.14 10.03
CA ALA A 30 -13.18 7.14 10.86
C ALA A 30 -13.00 8.58 10.33
N PHE A 31 -12.27 8.77 9.22
CA PHE A 31 -12.04 10.09 8.66
C PHE A 31 -13.32 10.64 8.02
N ASP A 32 -13.82 11.76 8.56
CA ASP A 32 -14.97 12.49 8.03
C ASP A 32 -14.49 13.77 7.33
N PRO A 33 -14.59 13.87 5.99
CA PRO A 33 -14.13 15.06 5.26
C PRO A 33 -14.99 16.31 5.53
N GLU A 34 -16.25 16.16 5.94
CA GLU A 34 -17.15 17.28 6.24
C GLU A 34 -16.94 17.80 7.67
N ASN A 35 -16.37 16.97 8.54
CA ASN A 35 -15.99 17.33 9.91
C ASN A 35 -14.62 16.70 10.28
N PRO A 36 -13.52 17.21 9.70
CA PRO A 36 -12.23 16.56 9.81
C PRO A 36 -11.67 16.61 11.24
N PRO A 37 -11.10 15.49 11.74
CA PRO A 37 -10.42 15.50 13.02
C PRO A 37 -9.19 16.41 12.99
N LEU A 38 -8.69 16.80 14.18
CA LEU A 38 -7.47 17.63 14.30
C LEU A 38 -6.27 17.00 13.55
N TRP A 39 -6.19 15.68 13.54
CA TRP A 39 -5.32 14.90 12.67
C TRP A 39 -6.00 13.56 12.36
N GLY A 40 -5.73 13.00 11.20
CA GLY A 40 -6.29 11.72 10.76
C GLY A 40 -5.58 11.20 9.53
N VAL A 41 -5.95 10.00 9.10
CA VAL A 41 -5.45 9.39 7.87
C VAL A 41 -6.52 9.61 6.80
N SER A 42 -6.28 10.49 5.83
CA SER A 42 -7.21 10.71 4.72
C SER A 42 -6.96 9.77 3.53
N ALA A 43 -5.79 9.15 3.47
CA ALA A 43 -5.41 8.17 2.47
C ALA A 43 -4.42 7.16 3.05
N ALA A 44 -4.57 5.88 2.68
CA ALA A 44 -3.64 4.82 3.03
C ALA A 44 -3.40 3.94 1.79
N SER A 45 -2.13 3.66 1.47
CA SER A 45 -1.79 2.61 0.52
C SER A 45 -1.91 1.26 1.23
N ARG A 46 -2.66 0.33 0.65
CA ARG A 46 -2.92 -1.00 1.24
C ARG A 46 -1.77 -1.98 1.02
N ASP A 47 -0.84 -1.65 0.14
CA ASP A 47 0.10 -2.63 -0.36
C ASP A 47 1.50 -2.37 0.17
N ASN A 48 2.18 -3.48 0.46
CA ASN A 48 3.61 -3.51 0.68
C ASN A 48 4.28 -3.21 -0.68
N GLU A 49 4.30 -1.93 -1.05
CA GLU A 49 4.83 -1.44 -2.34
C GLU A 49 6.25 -1.96 -2.56
N MET A 50 7.06 -1.98 -1.51
CA MET A 50 8.42 -2.53 -1.59
C MET A 50 8.41 -4.01 -1.93
N ARG A 51 7.60 -4.83 -1.26
CA ARG A 51 7.49 -6.25 -1.60
C ARG A 51 6.92 -6.48 -3.00
N ARG A 52 6.01 -5.61 -3.46
CA ARG A 52 5.48 -5.68 -4.83
C ARG A 52 6.57 -5.39 -5.86
N VAL A 53 7.40 -4.36 -5.62
CA VAL A 53 8.56 -4.07 -6.47
C VAL A 53 9.52 -5.25 -6.49
N GLU A 54 9.85 -5.82 -5.34
CA GLU A 54 10.70 -7.03 -5.25
C GLU A 54 10.13 -8.20 -6.07
N LEU A 55 8.82 -8.48 -5.96
CA LEU A 55 8.17 -9.55 -6.72
C LEU A 55 8.18 -9.31 -8.23
N ILE A 56 8.07 -8.04 -8.67
CA ILE A 56 8.18 -7.66 -10.08
C ILE A 56 9.62 -7.84 -10.56
N GLU A 57 10.61 -7.45 -9.76
CA GLU A 57 12.03 -7.65 -10.08
C GLU A 57 12.38 -9.14 -10.17
N GLU A 58 11.90 -9.96 -9.24
CA GLU A 58 12.01 -11.44 -9.27
C GLU A 58 11.37 -12.00 -10.56
N ALA A 59 10.15 -11.56 -10.90
CA ALA A 59 9.45 -12.02 -12.10
C ALA A 59 10.15 -11.66 -13.41
N ILE A 60 10.83 -10.51 -13.48
CA ILE A 60 11.63 -10.09 -14.64
C ILE A 60 12.95 -10.86 -14.72
N ALA A 61 13.55 -11.20 -13.58
CA ALA A 61 14.84 -11.88 -13.53
C ALA A 61 14.74 -13.38 -13.87
N ASP A 62 13.64 -14.04 -13.48
CA ASP A 62 13.52 -15.50 -13.52
C ASP A 62 12.74 -16.06 -14.73
N ASN A 63 12.04 -15.21 -15.51
CA ASN A 63 11.13 -15.67 -16.57
C ASN A 63 11.52 -15.15 -17.97
N ASP A 64 11.06 -15.87 -19.00
CA ASP A 64 11.00 -15.33 -20.35
C ASP A 64 10.04 -14.11 -20.40
N PRO A 65 10.26 -13.14 -21.32
CA PRO A 65 9.55 -11.86 -21.28
C PRO A 65 8.02 -11.93 -21.30
N GLU A 66 7.43 -12.96 -21.94
CA GLU A 66 5.98 -13.17 -21.97
C GLU A 66 5.45 -13.68 -20.62
N ASP A 67 6.16 -14.61 -19.98
CA ASP A 67 5.80 -15.17 -18.67
C ASP A 67 5.99 -14.13 -17.54
N ALA A 68 6.96 -13.22 -17.68
CA ALA A 68 7.14 -12.11 -16.75
C ALA A 68 5.95 -11.15 -16.76
N ILE A 69 5.34 -10.89 -17.92
CA ILE A 69 4.17 -10.01 -18.04
C ILE A 69 2.97 -10.61 -17.30
N ASP A 70 2.66 -11.88 -17.54
CA ASP A 70 1.55 -12.58 -16.87
C ASP A 70 1.72 -12.61 -15.34
N ALA A 71 2.95 -12.81 -14.86
CA ALA A 71 3.26 -12.77 -13.43
C ALA A 71 3.06 -11.37 -12.82
N ILE A 72 3.51 -10.32 -13.52
CA ILE A 72 3.33 -8.93 -13.10
C ILE A 72 1.84 -8.55 -13.05
N GLU A 73 1.06 -8.95 -14.05
CA GLU A 73 -0.40 -8.70 -14.07
C GLU A 73 -1.10 -9.35 -12.87
N GLN A 74 -0.71 -10.58 -12.51
CA GLN A 74 -1.24 -11.27 -11.33
C GLN A 74 -0.85 -10.57 -10.02
N ILE A 75 0.39 -10.11 -9.89
CA ILE A 75 0.86 -9.34 -8.72
C ILE A 75 0.04 -8.05 -8.56
N LEU A 76 -0.17 -7.31 -9.65
CA LEU A 76 -0.95 -6.07 -9.65
C LEU A 76 -2.43 -6.32 -9.33
N ALA A 77 -3.04 -7.36 -9.90
CA ALA A 77 -4.43 -7.73 -9.66
C ALA A 77 -4.68 -8.20 -8.21
N ALA A 78 -3.76 -8.97 -7.63
CA ALA A 78 -3.84 -9.45 -6.24
C ALA A 78 -3.83 -8.31 -5.21
N THR A 79 -3.25 -7.16 -5.58
CA THR A 79 -3.17 -5.95 -4.74
C THR A 79 -4.35 -4.98 -4.89
N GLY A 80 -5.38 -5.34 -5.66
CA GLY A 80 -6.61 -4.53 -5.80
C GLY A 80 -6.45 -3.31 -6.71
N ASN A 81 -5.35 -3.20 -7.45
CA ASN A 81 -5.13 -2.16 -8.45
C ASN A 81 -5.57 -2.67 -9.82
N SER A 82 -6.87 -2.92 -9.98
CA SER A 82 -7.42 -3.20 -11.32
C SER A 82 -7.26 -1.92 -12.16
N LEU A 83 -6.40 -1.97 -13.18
CA LEU A 83 -6.35 -0.92 -14.19
C LEU A 83 -7.75 -0.83 -14.83
N PRO A 84 -8.35 0.37 -14.91
CA PRO A 84 -9.60 0.52 -15.64
C PRO A 84 -9.34 0.25 -17.13
N ASN A 85 -10.22 -0.56 -17.73
CA ASN A 85 -10.33 -0.74 -19.17
C ASN A 85 -10.49 0.60 -19.91
#